data_AF-A0A7Y5RB09-F1
#
_entry.id   AF-A0A7Y5RB09-F1
#
_cell.length_a   1.000
_cell.length_b   1.000
_cell.length_c   1.000
_cell.angle_alpha   90.00
_cell.angle_beta   90.00
_cell.angle_gamma   90.00
#
_symmetry.space_group_name_H-M   'P 1'
#
loop_
_entity.id
_entity.type
_entity.pdbx_description
1 polymer ?
#
loop_
_entity_poly.entity_id
_entity_poly.type
_entity_poly.pdbx_seq_one_letter_code
_entity_poly.pdbx_strand_id
1 'polypeptide(L)'
;MFRTKSIGSAMLLAAVAVVSAQGANPNNPTNTDESKVKPYTLPEVLKTSDGKPVKDAKTWISKRRPEIVSLFETQQYGRSPGRPKDESFEVFEKEGVAFNGKAIRRQVMIHVDKDPAAPQIQLVEYLPAKAKGPSPMLLSISFTAPSNMIDDPGIKVGTIWDAKTKSKVPADQGRKFGKIDVEAFLDAGIGAG
;
A
#
# COMPACT_ATOMS: atom_id res chain seq x y z
N MET A 1 32.19 3.85 74.82
CA MET A 1 31.75 2.47 74.59
C MET A 1 30.50 2.52 73.71
N PHE A 2 30.68 2.12 72.45
CA PHE A 2 29.75 1.87 71.34
C PHE A 2 28.44 2.70 71.15
N ARG A 3 28.49 3.54 70.11
CA ARG A 3 27.36 4.02 69.29
C ARG A 3 26.71 2.83 68.56
N THR A 4 25.39 2.70 68.64
CA THR A 4 24.58 1.86 67.73
C THR A 4 23.75 2.77 66.83
N LYS A 5 24.04 2.71 65.52
CA LYS A 5 23.26 3.34 64.44
C LYS A 5 22.15 2.36 64.04
N SER A 6 20.89 2.80 64.02
CA SER A 6 19.82 2.12 63.29
C SER A 6 19.73 2.73 61.90
N ILE A 7 19.94 1.89 60.88
CA ILE A 7 19.88 2.23 59.45
C ILE A 7 18.54 1.71 58.94
N GLY A 8 17.55 2.58 58.80
CA GLY A 8 16.34 2.29 58.04
C GLY A 8 16.62 2.48 56.56
N SER A 9 16.71 1.39 55.80
CA SER A 9 16.86 1.43 54.34
C SER A 9 15.56 1.89 53.69
N ALA A 10 15.57 3.07 53.09
CA ALA A 10 14.54 3.55 52.19
C ALA A 10 14.74 2.89 50.82
N MET A 11 13.85 1.96 50.46
CA MET A 11 13.83 1.33 49.14
C MET A 11 12.98 2.21 48.21
N LEU A 12 13.62 3.16 47.52
CA LEU A 12 12.98 3.89 46.42
C LEU A 12 12.93 2.98 45.20
N LEU A 13 11.73 2.53 44.81
CA LEU A 13 11.49 1.96 43.49
C LEU A 13 11.56 3.10 42.45
N ALA A 14 12.62 3.14 41.65
CA ALA A 14 12.66 3.93 40.44
C ALA A 14 11.98 3.14 39.31
N ALA A 15 10.76 3.52 38.95
CA ALA A 15 10.11 3.08 37.73
C ALA A 15 10.79 3.76 36.54
N VAL A 16 11.67 3.03 35.83
CA VAL A 16 12.23 3.51 34.56
C VAL A 16 11.18 3.28 33.48
N ALA A 17 10.47 4.35 33.10
CA ALA A 17 9.69 4.37 31.86
C ALA A 17 10.68 4.42 30.69
N VAL A 18 10.85 3.30 29.99
CA VAL A 18 11.57 3.26 28.72
C VAL A 18 10.68 3.90 27.66
N VAL A 19 10.82 5.21 27.45
CA VAL A 19 10.30 5.87 26.26
C VAL A 19 11.23 5.52 25.11
N SER A 20 10.80 4.64 24.22
CA SER A 20 11.50 4.34 22.98
C SER A 20 11.45 5.56 22.05
N ALA A 21 12.52 6.36 22.04
CA ALA A 21 12.74 7.38 21.03
C ALA A 21 13.12 6.69 19.71
N GLN A 22 12.17 6.61 18.77
CA GLN A 22 12.43 6.09 17.43
C GLN A 22 13.13 7.16 16.57
N GLY A 23 14.34 6.84 16.12
CA GLY A 23 14.87 7.22 14.81
C GLY A 23 15.01 8.71 14.47
N ALA A 24 15.36 9.58 15.41
CA ALA A 24 15.68 10.97 15.09
C ALA A 24 17.04 11.07 14.36
N ASN A 25 17.04 11.53 13.11
CA ASN A 25 18.26 11.99 12.44
C ASN A 25 18.74 13.27 13.16
N PRO A 26 19.93 13.29 13.80
CA PRO A 26 20.40 14.44 14.58
C PRO A 26 20.58 15.72 13.73
N ASN A 27 20.64 15.60 12.40
CA ASN A 27 20.75 16.74 11.49
C ASN A 27 19.40 17.34 11.05
N ASN A 28 18.27 16.71 11.40
CA ASN A 28 16.94 17.23 11.14
C ASN A 28 15.94 16.67 12.17
N PRO A 29 15.79 17.32 13.34
CA PRO A 29 14.84 16.85 14.34
C PRO A 29 13.42 16.97 13.78
N THR A 30 12.76 15.83 13.60
CA THR A 30 11.37 15.79 13.15
C THR A 30 10.48 16.37 14.24
N ASN A 31 9.60 17.32 13.89
CA ASN A 31 8.66 17.86 14.86
C ASN A 31 7.52 16.85 15.11
N THR A 32 7.36 16.44 16.37
CA THR A 32 6.26 15.57 16.84
C THR A 32 5.34 16.29 17.84
N ASP A 33 5.60 17.55 18.12
CA ASP A 33 4.85 18.37 19.06
C ASP A 33 3.87 19.28 18.31
N GLU A 34 2.57 19.04 18.51
CA GLU A 34 1.49 19.80 17.85
C GLU A 34 1.56 21.29 18.22
N SER A 35 2.02 21.64 19.42
CA SER A 35 2.13 23.05 19.83
C SER A 35 3.21 23.82 19.05
N LYS A 36 4.08 23.10 18.32
CA LYS A 36 5.13 23.69 17.47
C LYS A 36 4.70 23.80 16.00
N VAL A 37 3.52 23.32 15.63
CA VAL A 37 2.96 23.49 14.28
C VAL A 37 2.66 24.97 14.06
N LYS A 38 3.26 25.56 13.03
CA LYS A 38 2.98 26.96 12.66
C LYS A 38 1.59 27.05 12.03
N PRO A 39 0.82 28.12 12.26
CA PRO A 39 -0.43 28.36 11.55
C PRO A 39 -0.21 28.36 10.03
N TYR A 40 -1.15 27.79 9.28
CA TYR A 40 -1.16 27.79 7.82
C TYR A 40 -2.58 27.96 7.29
N THR A 41 -2.69 28.38 6.04
CA THR A 41 -3.98 28.51 5.35
C THR A 41 -3.98 27.60 4.15
N LEU A 42 -4.99 26.72 4.06
CA LEU A 42 -5.14 25.83 2.92
C LEU A 42 -5.69 26.59 1.70
N PRO A 43 -5.25 26.24 0.48
CA PRO A 43 -5.86 26.77 -0.74
C PRO A 43 -7.35 26.44 -0.80
N GLU A 44 -8.15 27.38 -1.33
CA GLU A 44 -9.58 27.14 -1.48
C GLU A 44 -9.86 26.13 -2.59
N VAL A 45 -10.36 24.96 -2.20
CA VAL A 45 -10.63 23.85 -3.13
C VAL A 45 -11.78 24.18 -4.08
N LEU A 46 -12.80 24.89 -3.58
CA LEU A 46 -14.00 25.30 -4.34
C LEU A 46 -13.89 26.70 -4.94
N LYS A 47 -12.67 27.17 -5.20
CA LYS A 47 -12.41 28.31 -6.10
C LYS A 47 -11.55 27.84 -7.26
N THR A 48 -11.92 28.24 -8.47
CA THR A 48 -11.10 28.03 -9.66
C THR A 48 -9.80 28.83 -9.59
N SER A 49 -8.83 28.50 -10.43
CA SER A 49 -7.55 29.23 -10.49
C SER A 49 -7.71 30.70 -10.90
N ASP A 50 -8.81 31.06 -11.57
CA ASP A 50 -9.21 32.46 -11.84
C ASP A 50 -10.05 33.10 -10.71
N GLY A 51 -10.13 32.48 -9.53
CA GLY A 51 -10.76 33.02 -8.33
C GLY A 51 -12.29 32.91 -8.27
N LYS A 52 -12.93 32.28 -9.25
CA LYS A 52 -14.40 32.13 -9.29
C LYS A 52 -14.86 31.00 -8.36
N PRO A 53 -15.98 31.17 -7.64
CA PRO A 53 -16.52 30.11 -6.81
C PRO A 53 -17.07 28.95 -7.66
N VAL A 54 -16.79 27.72 -7.24
CA VAL A 54 -17.37 26.49 -7.79
C VAL A 54 -18.65 26.19 -7.04
N LYS A 55 -19.81 26.38 -7.68
CA LYS A 55 -21.13 26.28 -7.04
C LYS A 55 -21.88 24.98 -7.34
N ASP A 56 -21.40 24.18 -8.28
CA ASP A 56 -22.08 22.97 -8.74
C ASP A 56 -21.09 21.91 -9.23
N ALA A 57 -21.60 20.68 -9.33
CA ALA A 57 -20.82 19.51 -9.76
C ALA A 57 -20.34 19.64 -11.21
N LYS A 58 -21.10 20.33 -12.08
CA LYS A 58 -20.73 20.51 -13.49
C LYS A 58 -19.44 21.33 -13.58
N THR A 59 -19.39 22.47 -12.90
CA THR A 59 -18.22 23.36 -12.83
C THR A 59 -17.03 22.67 -12.16
N TRP A 60 -17.28 21.85 -11.14
CA TRP A 60 -16.22 21.03 -10.54
C TRP A 60 -15.60 20.07 -11.56
N ILE A 61 -16.42 19.23 -12.20
CA ILE A 61 -15.96 18.18 -13.11
C ILE A 61 -15.29 18.78 -14.35
N SER A 62 -15.89 19.81 -14.95
CA SER A 62 -15.43 20.34 -16.24
C SER A 62 -14.29 21.35 -16.13
N LYS A 63 -14.08 21.96 -14.95
CA LYS A 63 -13.07 23.02 -14.78
C LYS A 63 -12.15 22.80 -13.58
N ARG A 64 -12.68 22.83 -12.36
CA ARG A 64 -11.82 22.84 -11.16
C ARG A 64 -11.03 21.54 -10.97
N ARG A 65 -11.64 20.38 -11.20
CA ARG A 65 -10.98 19.08 -11.08
C ARG A 65 -9.80 18.96 -12.07
N PRO A 66 -9.95 19.27 -13.37
CA PRO A 66 -8.82 19.35 -14.30
C PRO A 66 -7.70 20.28 -13.86
N GLU A 67 -8.01 21.47 -13.32
CA GLU A 67 -7.00 22.40 -12.80
C GLU A 67 -6.18 21.76 -11.67
N ILE A 68 -6.84 21.12 -10.70
CA ILE A 68 -6.18 20.44 -9.59
C ILE A 68 -5.32 19.28 -10.10
N VAL A 69 -5.84 18.45 -11.01
CA VAL A 69 -5.07 17.35 -11.61
C VAL A 69 -3.82 17.90 -12.29
N SER A 70 -3.93 18.97 -13.08
CA SER A 70 -2.77 19.59 -13.73
C SER A 70 -1.75 20.15 -12.72
N LEU A 71 -2.19 20.66 -11.57
CA LEU A 71 -1.28 21.10 -10.51
C LEU A 71 -0.49 19.92 -9.94
N PHE A 72 -1.15 18.80 -9.63
CA PHE A 72 -0.47 17.60 -9.14
C PHE A 72 0.46 16.98 -10.19
N GLU A 73 0.06 16.96 -11.46
CA GLU A 73 0.89 16.49 -12.56
C GLU A 73 2.16 17.34 -12.76
N THR A 74 2.05 18.66 -12.61
CA THR A 74 3.18 19.56 -12.91
C THR A 74 4.08 19.85 -11.70
N GLN A 75 3.56 19.71 -10.47
CA GLN A 75 4.27 20.15 -9.27
C GLN A 75 4.65 19.01 -8.32
N GLN A 76 4.04 17.82 -8.42
CA GLN A 76 4.27 16.73 -7.45
C GLN A 76 4.60 15.38 -8.08
N TYR A 77 3.72 14.85 -8.93
CA TYR A 77 3.79 13.45 -9.36
C TYR A 77 4.35 13.26 -10.78
N GLY A 78 4.41 14.32 -11.59
CA GLY A 78 4.69 14.21 -13.02
C GLY A 78 3.44 13.85 -13.82
N ARG A 79 3.55 13.97 -15.15
CA ARG A 79 2.48 13.58 -16.08
C ARG A 79 2.53 12.08 -16.33
N SER A 80 1.40 11.40 -16.12
CA SER A 80 1.29 9.98 -16.44
C SER A 80 1.35 9.78 -17.96
N PRO A 81 2.12 8.80 -18.47
CA PRO A 81 2.03 8.42 -19.87
C PRO A 81 0.63 7.84 -20.15
N GLY A 82 0.20 7.89 -21.41
CA GLY A 82 -1.00 7.17 -21.84
C GLY A 82 -0.83 5.65 -21.70
N ARG A 83 -1.91 4.91 -21.94
CA ARG A 83 -1.88 3.43 -21.96
C ARG A 83 -0.77 2.94 -22.91
N PRO A 84 0.12 2.01 -22.48
CA PRO A 84 1.15 1.45 -23.35
C PRO A 84 0.52 0.82 -24.59
N LYS A 85 1.10 1.06 -25.77
CA LYS A 85 0.54 0.57 -27.05
C LYS A 85 0.64 -0.95 -27.19
N ASP A 86 1.72 -1.53 -26.66
CA ASP A 86 2.07 -2.94 -26.78
C ASP A 86 1.70 -3.73 -25.51
N GLU A 87 0.78 -3.20 -24.68
CA GLU A 87 0.30 -3.90 -23.48
C GLU A 87 -0.42 -5.21 -23.85
N SER A 88 -0.08 -6.30 -23.16
CA SER A 88 -0.74 -7.60 -23.35
C SER A 88 -0.91 -8.37 -22.03
N PHE A 89 -1.85 -9.32 -22.04
CA PHE A 89 -2.27 -10.05 -20.84
C PHE A 89 -2.15 -11.55 -21.10
N GLU A 90 -1.23 -12.20 -20.40
CA GLU A 90 -1.03 -13.65 -20.46
C GLU A 90 -1.71 -14.31 -19.26
N VAL A 91 -2.86 -14.94 -19.50
CA VAL A 91 -3.56 -15.74 -18.48
C VAL A 91 -2.95 -17.14 -18.45
N PHE A 92 -2.01 -17.39 -17.54
CA PHE A 92 -1.33 -18.68 -17.43
C PHE A 92 -2.04 -19.66 -16.48
N GLU A 93 -2.94 -19.16 -15.63
CA GLU A 93 -3.89 -19.98 -14.87
C GLU A 93 -5.26 -19.31 -14.93
N LYS A 94 -6.29 -20.03 -15.36
CA LYS A 94 -7.63 -19.46 -15.55
C LYS A 94 -8.66 -19.89 -14.49
N GLU A 95 -8.59 -21.13 -14.06
CA GLU A 95 -9.63 -21.81 -13.26
C GLU A 95 -9.02 -22.62 -12.11
N GLY A 96 -8.04 -22.04 -11.41
CA GLY A 96 -7.48 -22.66 -10.21
C GLY A 96 -8.52 -22.74 -9.09
N VAL A 97 -8.53 -23.83 -8.33
CA VAL A 97 -9.40 -23.95 -7.15
C VAL A 97 -8.64 -23.47 -5.92
N ALA A 98 -9.17 -22.48 -5.21
CA ALA A 98 -8.55 -21.91 -4.02
C ALA A 98 -9.51 -21.91 -2.81
N PHE A 99 -8.94 -21.79 -1.62
CA PHE A 99 -9.67 -21.69 -0.34
C PHE A 99 -10.75 -22.77 -0.18
N ASN A 100 -10.35 -24.04 -0.32
CA ASN A 100 -11.25 -25.21 -0.19
C ASN A 100 -12.48 -25.14 -1.12
N GLY A 101 -12.33 -24.60 -2.33
CA GLY A 101 -13.40 -24.49 -3.31
C GLY A 101 -14.29 -23.26 -3.15
N LYS A 102 -13.95 -22.33 -2.25
CA LYS A 102 -14.65 -21.04 -2.12
C LYS A 102 -14.36 -20.10 -3.30
N ALA A 103 -13.20 -20.22 -3.94
CA ALA A 103 -12.80 -19.33 -5.01
C ALA A 103 -12.29 -20.04 -6.26
N ILE A 104 -12.50 -19.37 -7.39
CA ILE A 104 -11.80 -19.61 -8.64
C ILE A 104 -10.65 -18.59 -8.73
N ARG A 105 -9.42 -19.08 -8.74
CA ARG A 105 -8.20 -18.31 -8.89
C ARG A 105 -7.82 -18.19 -10.37
N ARG A 106 -7.46 -16.97 -10.76
CA ARG A 106 -6.83 -16.67 -12.05
C ARG A 106 -5.49 -16.00 -11.80
N GLN A 107 -4.47 -16.37 -12.56
CA GLN A 107 -3.17 -15.72 -12.53
C GLN A 107 -2.83 -15.17 -13.91
N VAL A 108 -2.47 -13.89 -13.95
CA VAL A 108 -2.22 -13.13 -15.17
C VAL A 108 -0.84 -12.48 -15.08
N MET A 109 -0.05 -12.62 -16.14
CA MET A 109 1.14 -11.79 -16.35
C MET A 109 0.76 -10.66 -17.29
N ILE A 110 0.87 -9.41 -16.83
CA ILE A 110 0.65 -8.21 -17.62
C ILE A 110 2.01 -7.76 -18.15
N HIS A 111 2.13 -7.75 -19.47
CA HIS A 111 3.31 -7.26 -20.19
C HIS A 111 3.04 -5.82 -20.63
N VAL A 112 3.89 -4.88 -20.23
CA VAL A 112 3.71 -3.44 -20.56
C VAL A 112 4.31 -3.06 -21.92
N ASP A 113 5.12 -3.96 -22.49
CA ASP A 113 5.80 -3.84 -23.78
C ASP A 113 5.92 -5.23 -24.43
N LYS A 114 6.28 -5.29 -25.71
CA LYS A 114 6.57 -6.54 -26.43
C LYS A 114 7.94 -7.13 -26.09
N ASP A 115 8.87 -6.32 -25.57
CA ASP A 115 10.17 -6.80 -25.12
C ASP A 115 9.99 -7.65 -23.84
N PRO A 116 10.33 -8.96 -23.87
CA PRO A 116 10.22 -9.82 -22.70
C PRO A 116 11.15 -9.41 -21.55
N ALA A 117 12.16 -8.56 -21.79
CA ALA A 117 13.01 -7.99 -20.74
C ALA A 117 12.37 -6.78 -20.05
N ALA A 118 11.29 -6.22 -20.58
CA ALA A 118 10.56 -5.11 -19.98
C ALA A 118 9.93 -5.53 -18.63
N PRO A 119 9.61 -4.56 -17.75
CA PRO A 119 8.89 -4.86 -16.51
C PRO A 119 7.56 -5.56 -16.77
N GLN A 120 7.27 -6.58 -15.97
CA GLN A 120 6.01 -7.32 -16.01
C GLN A 120 5.31 -7.19 -14.66
N ILE A 121 3.98 -7.26 -14.67
CA ILE A 121 3.14 -7.19 -13.47
C ILE A 121 2.44 -8.54 -13.31
N GLN A 122 2.65 -9.19 -12.17
CA GLN A 122 1.90 -10.40 -11.81
C GLN A 122 0.62 -9.99 -11.07
N LEU A 123 -0.52 -10.30 -11.66
CA LEU A 123 -1.85 -10.13 -11.07
C LEU A 123 -2.41 -11.51 -10.69
N VAL A 124 -3.00 -11.60 -9.50
CA VAL A 124 -3.71 -12.81 -9.03
C VAL A 124 -5.12 -12.38 -8.68
N GLU A 125 -6.12 -12.97 -9.31
CA GLU A 125 -7.54 -12.67 -9.07
C GLU A 125 -8.20 -13.87 -8.39
N TYR A 126 -9.07 -13.60 -7.42
CA TYR A 126 -9.95 -14.57 -6.80
C TYR A 126 -11.41 -14.15 -7.01
N LEU A 127 -12.19 -15.02 -7.63
CA LEU A 127 -13.63 -14.83 -7.80
C LEU A 127 -14.40 -15.82 -6.91
N PRO A 128 -15.51 -15.41 -6.26
CA PRO A 128 -16.35 -16.34 -5.52
C PRO A 128 -16.85 -17.47 -6.42
N ALA A 129 -16.61 -18.72 -6.05
CA ALA A 129 -16.95 -19.88 -6.88
C ALA A 129 -18.47 -20.05 -7.11
N LYS A 130 -19.28 -19.48 -6.22
CA LYS A 130 -20.76 -19.50 -6.29
C LYS A 130 -21.34 -18.24 -6.96
N ALA A 131 -20.50 -17.37 -7.51
CA ALA A 131 -20.97 -16.17 -8.20
C ALA A 131 -21.84 -16.57 -9.42
N LYS A 132 -23.03 -15.97 -9.53
CA LYS A 132 -23.97 -16.21 -10.64
C LYS A 132 -23.81 -15.23 -11.80
N GLY A 133 -22.84 -14.33 -11.70
CA GLY A 133 -22.57 -13.25 -12.66
C GLY A 133 -21.30 -12.48 -12.27
N PRO A 134 -21.04 -11.32 -12.89
CA PRO A 134 -19.89 -10.49 -12.53
C PRO A 134 -19.88 -10.16 -11.03
N SER A 135 -18.73 -10.38 -10.38
CA SER A 135 -18.54 -10.04 -8.97
C SER A 135 -17.84 -8.68 -8.86
N PRO A 136 -18.19 -7.83 -7.88
CA PRO A 136 -17.37 -6.67 -7.55
C PRO A 136 -15.97 -7.13 -7.15
N MET A 137 -14.95 -6.30 -7.40
CA MET A 137 -13.55 -6.62 -7.16
C MET A 137 -12.91 -5.56 -6.26
N LEU A 138 -12.14 -6.01 -5.27
CA LEU A 138 -11.14 -5.19 -4.60
C LEU A 138 -9.76 -5.46 -5.23
N LEU A 139 -9.05 -4.39 -5.59
CA LEU A 139 -7.67 -4.46 -6.08
C LEU A 139 -6.71 -3.91 -5.02
N SER A 140 -5.67 -4.66 -4.71
CA SER A 140 -4.61 -4.30 -3.77
C SER A 140 -3.24 -4.26 -4.46
N ILE A 141 -2.50 -3.17 -4.22
CA ILE A 141 -1.12 -3.02 -4.72
C ILE A 141 -0.19 -3.11 -3.51
N SER A 142 0.90 -3.88 -3.63
CA SER A 142 1.78 -4.22 -2.50
C SER A 142 3.25 -3.96 -2.77
N PHE A 143 4.03 -3.88 -1.70
CA PHE A 143 5.49 -3.77 -1.72
C PHE A 143 6.20 -5.13 -1.93
N THR A 144 5.44 -6.21 -2.11
CA THR A 144 5.95 -7.57 -2.30
C THR A 144 5.12 -8.33 -3.33
N ALA A 145 5.58 -9.51 -3.74
CA ALA A 145 4.88 -10.34 -4.71
C ALA A 145 3.56 -10.89 -4.12
N PRO A 146 2.53 -11.17 -4.95
CA PRO A 146 1.26 -11.73 -4.50
C PRO A 146 1.42 -13.00 -3.63
N SER A 147 2.39 -13.86 -3.95
CA SER A 147 2.70 -15.09 -3.20
C SER A 147 3.16 -14.86 -1.75
N ASN A 148 3.56 -13.64 -1.38
CA ASN A 148 3.89 -13.27 0.00
C ASN A 148 2.74 -12.60 0.74
N MET A 149 1.73 -12.12 0.01
CA MET A 149 0.63 -11.33 0.56
C MET A 149 -0.61 -12.20 0.84
N ILE A 150 -0.71 -13.35 0.19
CA ILE A 150 -1.85 -14.25 0.23
C ILE A 150 -1.36 -15.65 0.59
N ASP A 151 -1.97 -16.25 1.61
CA ASP A 151 -1.66 -17.61 2.06
C ASP A 151 -2.31 -18.66 1.14
N ASP A 152 -1.85 -18.69 -0.10
CA ASP A 152 -2.27 -19.68 -1.09
C ASP A 152 -1.03 -20.28 -1.79
N PRO A 153 -0.71 -21.55 -1.52
CA PRO A 153 0.46 -22.20 -2.11
C PRO A 153 0.34 -22.43 -3.63
N GLY A 154 -0.85 -22.25 -4.21
CA GLY A 154 -1.06 -22.35 -5.65
C GLY A 154 -0.68 -21.09 -6.42
N ILE A 155 -0.34 -19.99 -5.75
CA ILE A 155 0.18 -18.79 -6.42
C ILE A 155 1.59 -19.06 -6.93
N LYS A 156 1.86 -18.69 -8.19
CA LYS A 156 3.22 -18.72 -8.75
C LYS A 156 4.12 -17.77 -7.94
N VAL A 157 5.22 -18.30 -7.42
CA VAL A 157 6.20 -17.50 -6.68
C VAL A 157 6.79 -16.43 -7.61
N GLY A 158 6.55 -15.18 -7.25
CA GLY A 158 7.10 -14.03 -7.97
C GLY A 158 8.53 -13.72 -7.53
N THR A 159 9.05 -12.60 -8.04
CA THR A 159 10.35 -12.07 -7.61
C THR A 159 10.18 -10.74 -6.90
N ILE A 160 11.06 -10.44 -5.96
CA ILE A 160 11.14 -9.15 -5.26
C ILE A 160 12.55 -8.58 -5.36
N TRP A 161 12.67 -7.27 -5.20
CA TRP A 161 13.96 -6.59 -5.16
C TRP A 161 14.60 -6.72 -3.77
N ASP A 162 15.82 -7.27 -3.71
CA ASP A 162 16.65 -7.21 -2.51
C ASP A 162 17.58 -6.00 -2.59
N ALA A 163 17.35 -5.02 -1.70
CA ALA A 163 18.15 -3.81 -1.64
C ALA A 163 19.61 -4.04 -1.20
N LYS A 164 19.90 -5.14 -0.48
CA LYS A 164 21.26 -5.47 -0.03
C LYS A 164 22.10 -6.03 -1.17
N THR A 165 21.55 -6.97 -1.94
CA THR A 165 22.25 -7.60 -3.07
C THR A 165 22.08 -6.84 -4.37
N LYS A 166 21.13 -5.88 -4.42
CA LYS A 166 20.74 -5.11 -5.62
C LYS A 166 20.35 -6.02 -6.79
N SER A 167 19.55 -7.04 -6.50
CA SER A 167 19.09 -8.02 -7.48
C SER A 167 17.66 -8.48 -7.22
N LYS A 168 17.03 -9.09 -8.22
CA LYS A 168 15.76 -9.80 -8.06
C LYS A 168 16.03 -11.17 -7.42
N VAL A 169 15.29 -11.48 -6.36
CA VAL A 169 15.33 -12.79 -5.67
C VAL A 169 13.91 -13.38 -5.61
N PRO A 170 13.77 -14.71 -5.47
CA PRO A 170 12.48 -15.35 -5.21
C PRO A 170 11.77 -14.71 -4.00
N ALA A 171 10.46 -14.49 -4.13
CA ALA A 171 9.70 -13.75 -3.12
C ALA A 171 9.69 -14.42 -1.74
N ASP A 172 9.71 -15.75 -1.70
CA ASP A 172 9.75 -16.56 -0.48
C ASP A 172 11.04 -16.37 0.35
N GLN A 173 12.10 -15.82 -0.24
CA GLN A 173 13.38 -15.55 0.42
C GLN A 173 13.50 -14.15 1.02
N GLY A 174 12.59 -13.22 0.71
CA GLY A 174 12.68 -11.84 1.18
C GLY A 174 11.66 -11.47 2.25
N ARG A 175 11.60 -10.16 2.54
CA ARG A 175 10.80 -9.63 3.63
C ARG A 175 9.30 -9.81 3.35
N LYS A 176 8.61 -10.45 4.30
CA LYS A 176 7.15 -10.54 4.29
C LYS A 176 6.53 -9.25 4.82
N PHE A 177 5.47 -8.80 4.16
CA PHE A 177 4.63 -7.69 4.59
C PHE A 177 3.32 -8.22 5.19
N GLY A 178 2.43 -7.33 5.62
CA GLY A 178 1.09 -7.73 6.04
C GLY A 178 0.37 -8.51 4.94
N LYS A 179 -0.55 -9.39 5.35
CA LYS A 179 -1.35 -10.21 4.45
C LYS A 179 -2.72 -9.58 4.22
N ILE A 180 -3.31 -9.91 3.09
CA ILE A 180 -4.72 -9.62 2.82
C ILE A 180 -5.56 -10.85 3.15
N ASP A 181 -6.66 -10.67 3.87
CA ASP A 181 -7.64 -11.72 4.12
C ASP A 181 -8.60 -11.82 2.94
N VAL A 182 -8.24 -12.65 1.96
CA VAL A 182 -9.05 -12.86 0.75
C VAL A 182 -10.39 -13.53 1.08
N GLU A 183 -10.41 -14.46 2.04
CA GLU A 183 -11.62 -15.21 2.39
C GLU A 183 -12.73 -14.28 2.93
N ALA A 184 -12.37 -13.26 3.70
CA ALA A 184 -13.35 -12.27 4.18
C ALA A 184 -14.08 -11.54 3.04
N PHE A 185 -13.39 -11.23 1.94
CA PHE A 185 -14.04 -10.61 0.76
C PHE A 185 -14.91 -11.60 0.01
N LEU A 186 -14.42 -12.83 -0.16
CA LEU A 186 -15.16 -13.90 -0.84
C LEU A 186 -16.46 -14.25 -0.11
N ASP A 187 -16.43 -14.30 1.23
CA ASP A 187 -17.60 -14.54 2.06
C ASP A 187 -18.63 -13.40 1.94
N ALA A 188 -18.19 -12.18 1.60
CA ALA A 188 -19.05 -11.04 1.26
C ALA A 188 -19.51 -10.99 -0.21
N GLY A 189 -19.12 -11.98 -1.02
CA GLY A 189 -19.43 -12.02 -2.46
C GLY A 189 -18.59 -11.05 -3.31
N ILE A 190 -17.47 -10.57 -2.78
CA ILE A 190 -16.52 -9.66 -3.43
C ILE A 190 -15.29 -10.48 -3.84
N GLY A 191 -14.87 -10.35 -5.10
CA GLY A 191 -13.59 -10.89 -5.53
C GLY A 191 -12.42 -10.02 -5.07
N ALA A 192 -11.21 -10.58 -4.99
CA ALA A 192 -10.02 -9.86 -4.56
C ALA A 192 -8.84 -10.15 -5.48
N GLY A 193 -7.98 -9.15 -5.70
CA GLY A 193 -6.72 -9.32 -6.42
C GLY A 193 -5.68 -8.25 -6.12
#